data_AF-A0A9E2GIK1-F1
#
_entry.id   AF-A0A9E2GIK1-F1
#
_cell.length_a   1.000
_cell.length_b   1.000
_cell.length_c   1.000
_cell.angle_alpha   90.00
_cell.angle_beta   90.00
_cell.angle_gamma   90.00
#
_symmetry.space_group_name_H-M   'P 1'
#
loop_
_entity.id
_entity.type
_entity.pdbx_description
1 polymer ?
#
loop_
_entity_poly.entity_id
_entity_poly.type
_entity_poly.pdbx_seq_one_letter_code
_entity_poly.pdbx_strand_id
1 'polypeptide(L)'
;MADIIFSSWQEELVDNRKATEQDRKKPGNVKLPPEFRPGERIRAFMGWDGIILCDDDVDIVDMCAGYAETVQKESCGKCFPCRVGTRVVSDWLKKIASGEGWEELPARIGELALQIREGSKCSIGQTGMNPILHALKYFPQAFADAIAQKKKAREGRYRFAVTAPCVSACPSSLDIPGYVEEISEQRFAESLATIRQSVCMAGTLGRVCIRPCESNCRRANIDEAISIKNLKRFAADYEIDKNRHPEIEGVKKAGGKVAVIGAGPAGLSCAYYLAMKGHWPTIFEKLSEPGGMAAVGIPDFRLPRPVLRREVDIVREAGVEIRYGV
;
A
#
# COMPACT_ATOMS: atom_id res chain seq x y z
N MET A 1 11.97 -9.74 20.49
CA MET A 1 10.52 -9.54 20.25
C MET A 1 10.06 -8.48 21.22
N ALA A 2 9.20 -7.57 20.79
CA ALA A 2 8.60 -6.59 21.70
C ALA A 2 7.86 -7.30 22.84
N ASP A 3 7.83 -6.70 24.02
CA ASP A 3 7.00 -7.20 25.12
C ASP A 3 5.55 -6.75 24.86
N ILE A 4 4.64 -7.70 24.75
CA ILE A 4 3.27 -7.45 24.29
C ILE A 4 2.35 -7.47 25.50
N ILE A 5 1.71 -6.33 25.75
CA ILE A 5 0.79 -6.11 26.86
C ILE A 5 -0.63 -6.51 26.46
N PHE A 6 -1.01 -6.19 25.23
CA PHE A 6 -2.32 -6.55 24.68
C PHE A 6 -2.19 -6.83 23.19
N SER A 7 -2.88 -7.88 22.72
CA SER A 7 -3.02 -8.18 21.30
C SER A 7 -4.42 -8.72 21.01
N SER A 8 -5.05 -8.20 19.95
CA SER A 8 -6.28 -8.76 19.36
C SER A 8 -6.07 -9.20 17.90
N TRP A 9 -4.83 -9.49 17.53
CA TRP A 9 -4.42 -9.74 16.15
C TRP A 9 -4.81 -11.13 15.68
N GLN A 10 -5.40 -11.27 14.48
CA GLN A 10 -5.75 -12.58 13.89
C GLN A 10 -6.57 -13.47 14.82
N GLU A 11 -7.56 -12.86 15.49
CA GLU A 11 -8.48 -13.51 16.42
C GLU A 11 -7.82 -14.18 17.65
N GLU A 12 -6.49 -14.02 17.81
CA GLU A 12 -5.75 -14.46 18.99
C GLU A 12 -5.75 -13.32 20.03
N LEU A 13 -6.60 -13.45 21.04
CA LEU A 13 -6.65 -12.50 22.15
C LEU A 13 -5.58 -12.84 23.19
N VAL A 14 -4.60 -11.95 23.34
CA VAL A 14 -3.61 -11.98 24.42
C VAL A 14 -3.76 -10.73 25.26
N ASP A 15 -4.11 -10.89 26.54
CA ASP A 15 -4.27 -9.80 27.49
C ASP A 15 -3.38 -10.02 28.71
N ASN A 16 -2.25 -9.33 28.72
CA ASN A 16 -1.26 -9.37 29.79
C ASN A 16 -1.33 -8.14 30.71
N ARG A 17 -2.36 -7.28 30.60
CA ARG A 17 -2.50 -6.04 31.40
C ARG A 17 -2.52 -6.29 32.91
N LYS A 18 -2.92 -7.49 33.33
CA LYS A 18 -2.96 -7.92 34.75
C LYS A 18 -1.92 -9.00 35.08
N ALA A 19 -1.13 -9.43 34.10
CA ALA A 19 -0.13 -10.48 34.28
C ALA A 19 1.18 -9.92 34.82
N THR A 20 1.80 -10.63 35.75
CA THR A 20 3.17 -10.32 36.17
C THR A 20 4.15 -10.59 35.03
N GLU A 21 5.35 -9.99 35.06
CA GLU A 21 6.35 -10.11 33.98
C GLU A 21 6.72 -11.57 33.65
N GLN A 22 6.57 -12.49 34.62
CA GLN A 22 6.82 -13.93 34.47
C GLN A 22 5.67 -14.71 33.82
N ASP A 23 4.43 -14.20 33.86
CA ASP A 23 3.22 -14.85 33.37
C ASP A 23 2.76 -14.33 31.99
N ARG A 24 3.52 -13.40 31.39
CA ARG A 24 3.17 -12.77 30.10
C ARG A 24 3.15 -13.80 28.98
N LYS A 25 1.97 -14.03 28.41
CA LYS A 25 1.79 -14.89 27.24
C LYS A 25 2.28 -14.17 25.99
N LYS A 26 2.98 -14.87 25.11
CA LYS A 26 3.39 -14.35 23.81
C LYS A 26 2.40 -14.83 22.74
N PRO A 27 1.84 -13.93 21.92
CA PRO A 27 1.00 -14.33 20.79
C PRO A 27 1.80 -15.20 19.82
N GLY A 28 1.22 -16.32 19.38
CA GLY A 28 1.85 -17.25 18.43
C GLY A 28 1.98 -16.64 17.03
N ASN A 29 1.02 -15.82 16.63
CA ASN A 29 0.89 -15.31 15.26
C ASN A 29 1.55 -13.94 15.02
N VAL A 30 2.12 -13.32 16.07
CA VAL A 30 2.68 -11.97 15.99
C VAL A 30 4.19 -12.00 16.23
N LYS A 31 4.95 -11.65 15.19
CA LYS A 31 6.41 -11.45 15.28
C LYS A 31 6.75 -9.99 15.08
N LEU A 32 6.62 -9.19 16.13
CA LEU A 32 7.05 -7.79 16.09
C LEU A 32 8.50 -7.63 16.53
N PRO A 33 9.34 -6.91 15.75
CA PRO A 33 10.65 -6.52 16.22
C PRO A 33 10.50 -5.54 17.40
N PRO A 34 11.44 -5.54 18.37
CA PRO A 34 11.39 -4.62 19.51
C PRO A 34 11.57 -3.15 19.09
N GLU A 35 12.28 -2.93 17.99
CA GLU A 35 12.54 -1.62 17.40
C GLU A 35 12.13 -1.63 15.94
N PHE A 36 11.50 -0.54 15.49
CA PHE A 36 11.17 -0.35 14.08
C PHE A 36 12.38 0.13 13.29
N ARG A 37 13.17 1.03 13.89
CA ARG A 37 14.47 1.52 13.45
C ARG A 37 15.39 1.55 14.67
N PRO A 38 16.72 1.49 14.51
CA PRO A 38 17.64 1.61 15.64
C PRO A 38 17.29 2.82 16.51
N GLY A 39 16.93 2.59 17.77
CA GLY A 39 16.53 3.63 18.74
C GLY A 39 15.05 4.03 18.74
N GLU A 40 14.22 3.49 17.84
CA GLU A 40 12.76 3.70 17.80
C GLU A 40 12.00 2.45 18.24
N ARG A 41 11.67 2.37 19.54
CA ARG A 41 10.82 1.30 20.09
C ARG A 41 9.38 1.41 19.59
N ILE A 42 8.75 0.26 19.35
CA ILE A 42 7.33 0.20 18.97
C ILE A 42 6.49 0.27 20.25
N ARG A 43 5.74 1.37 20.45
CA ARG A 43 4.81 1.52 21.61
C ARG A 43 3.47 0.84 21.35
N ALA A 44 2.91 1.07 20.18
CA ALA A 44 1.65 0.47 19.74
C ALA A 44 1.59 0.32 18.22
N PHE A 45 0.81 -0.66 17.80
CA PHE A 45 0.56 -0.98 16.41
C PHE A 45 -0.93 -1.24 16.18
N MET A 46 -1.51 -0.59 15.17
CA MET A 46 -2.85 -0.92 14.66
C MET A 46 -2.75 -1.28 13.19
N GLY A 47 -3.43 -2.34 12.79
CA GLY A 47 -3.53 -2.73 11.38
C GLY A 47 -4.82 -3.48 11.12
N TRP A 48 -5.06 -3.85 9.87
CA TRP A 48 -6.32 -4.39 9.34
C TRP A 48 -7.12 -5.40 10.20
N ASP A 49 -6.48 -6.13 11.12
CA ASP A 49 -7.14 -7.16 11.93
C ASP A 49 -7.16 -6.92 13.43
N GLY A 50 -6.46 -5.90 13.93
CA GLY A 50 -6.43 -5.69 15.37
C GLY A 50 -5.43 -4.67 15.87
N ILE A 51 -5.27 -4.70 17.19
CA ILE A 51 -4.46 -3.78 17.96
C ILE A 51 -3.40 -4.57 18.70
N ILE A 52 -2.19 -4.03 18.74
CA ILE A 52 -1.08 -4.57 19.54
C ILE A 52 -0.49 -3.43 20.37
N LEU A 53 -0.48 -3.60 21.69
CA LEU A 53 0.11 -2.65 22.64
C LEU A 53 1.37 -3.26 23.24
N CYS A 54 2.47 -2.51 23.23
CA CYS A 54 3.75 -2.90 23.80
C CYS A 54 4.13 -2.03 25.01
N ASP A 55 3.36 -0.97 25.28
CA ASP A 55 3.57 -0.01 26.35
C ASP A 55 2.20 0.31 26.99
N ASP A 56 2.17 0.42 28.32
CA ASP A 56 0.97 0.76 29.10
C ASP A 56 0.60 2.24 28.91
N ASP A 57 1.58 3.06 28.53
CA ASP A 57 1.47 4.50 28.39
C ASP A 57 0.93 4.92 27.00
N VAL A 58 -0.02 4.17 26.44
CA VAL A 58 -0.64 4.43 25.13
C VAL A 58 -2.03 5.03 25.31
N ASP A 59 -2.27 6.18 24.69
CA ASP A 59 -3.61 6.78 24.64
C ASP A 59 -4.42 6.14 23.49
N ILE A 60 -5.39 5.30 23.86
CA ILE A 60 -6.20 4.53 22.90
C ILE A 60 -7.05 5.44 22.02
N VAL A 61 -7.53 6.57 22.55
CA VAL A 61 -8.40 7.48 21.81
C VAL A 61 -7.60 8.21 20.74
N ASP A 62 -6.42 8.75 21.09
CA ASP A 62 -5.49 9.38 20.15
C ASP A 62 -5.04 8.37 19.08
N MET A 63 -4.72 7.15 19.49
CA MET A 63 -4.33 6.07 18.59
C MET A 63 -5.43 5.74 17.57
N CYS A 64 -6.69 5.62 18.02
CA CYS A 64 -7.83 5.39 17.14
C CYS A 64 -8.09 6.58 16.20
N ALA A 65 -7.96 7.83 16.67
CA ALA A 65 -8.13 9.01 15.84
C ALA A 65 -7.08 9.08 14.72
N GLY A 66 -5.80 8.82 15.04
CA GLY A 66 -4.72 8.76 14.04
C GLY A 66 -4.88 7.61 13.04
N TYR A 67 -5.32 6.44 13.51
CA TYR A 67 -5.57 5.29 12.64
C TYR A 67 -6.75 5.55 11.70
N ALA A 68 -7.87 6.09 12.20
CA ALA A 68 -9.04 6.43 11.39
C ALA A 68 -8.72 7.46 10.29
N GLU A 69 -7.87 8.44 10.59
CA GLU A 69 -7.38 9.39 9.58
C GLU A 69 -6.56 8.69 8.49
N THR A 70 -5.72 7.72 8.88
CA THR A 70 -4.95 6.93 7.91
C THR A 70 -5.87 6.10 7.02
N VAL A 71 -6.91 5.46 7.58
CA VAL A 71 -7.94 4.75 6.81
C VAL A 71 -8.67 5.67 5.84
N GLN A 72 -8.99 6.89 6.25
CA GLN A 72 -9.62 7.89 5.37
C GLN A 72 -8.72 8.30 4.20
N LYS A 73 -7.41 8.45 4.42
CA LYS A 73 -6.44 8.81 3.36
C LYS A 73 -6.34 7.72 2.29
N GLU A 74 -6.43 6.46 2.70
CA GLU A 74 -6.40 5.30 1.79
C GLU A 74 -7.75 5.01 1.11
N SER A 75 -8.80 5.77 1.43
CA SER A 75 -10.10 5.61 0.78
C SER A 75 -10.08 6.12 -0.65
N CYS A 76 -10.35 5.22 -1.61
CA CYS A 76 -10.45 5.59 -3.03
C CYS A 76 -11.73 6.39 -3.38
N GLY A 77 -12.66 6.54 -2.43
CA GLY A 77 -13.87 7.36 -2.61
C GLY A 77 -15.00 6.74 -3.44
N LYS A 78 -14.89 5.49 -3.90
CA LYS A 78 -15.89 4.85 -4.79
C LYS A 78 -17.19 4.46 -4.07
N CYS A 79 -17.11 3.82 -2.90
CA CYS A 79 -18.30 3.42 -2.15
C CYS A 79 -18.68 4.50 -1.15
N PHE A 80 -19.97 4.87 -1.13
CA PHE A 80 -20.49 5.89 -0.23
C PHE A 80 -20.26 5.55 1.26
N PRO A 81 -20.51 4.31 1.73
CA PRO A 81 -20.26 3.94 3.12
C PRO A 81 -18.82 4.18 3.55
N CYS A 82 -17.83 3.75 2.77
CA CYS A 82 -16.43 4.04 3.08
C CYS A 82 -16.14 5.54 2.95
N ARG A 83 -16.37 6.15 1.78
CA ARG A 83 -15.97 7.56 1.49
C ARG A 83 -16.44 8.54 2.56
N VAL A 84 -17.71 8.43 2.95
CA VAL A 84 -18.35 9.36 3.90
C VAL A 84 -18.24 8.82 5.31
N GLY A 85 -18.50 7.52 5.51
CA GLY A 85 -18.50 6.92 6.84
C GLY A 85 -17.12 6.98 7.51
N THR A 86 -16.03 6.66 6.80
CA THR A 86 -14.69 6.72 7.41
C THR A 86 -14.30 8.15 7.80
N ARG A 87 -14.80 9.15 7.07
CA ARG A 87 -14.60 10.57 7.40
C ARG A 87 -15.35 10.94 8.66
N VAL A 88 -16.62 10.55 8.76
CA VAL A 88 -17.45 10.80 9.95
C VAL A 88 -16.84 10.12 11.19
N VAL A 89 -16.40 8.87 11.07
CA VAL A 89 -15.71 8.15 12.17
C VAL A 89 -14.42 8.87 12.58
N SER A 90 -13.60 9.28 11.62
CA SER A 90 -12.38 10.06 11.90
C SER A 90 -12.70 11.37 12.63
N ASP A 91 -13.70 12.13 12.17
CA ASP A 91 -14.08 13.41 12.78
C ASP A 91 -14.65 13.21 14.20
N TRP A 92 -15.45 12.16 14.41
CA TRP A 92 -15.97 11.82 15.74
C TRP A 92 -14.88 11.38 16.71
N LEU A 93 -13.93 10.54 16.27
CA LEU A 93 -12.79 10.16 17.11
C LEU A 93 -11.92 11.37 17.45
N LYS A 94 -11.71 12.31 16.51
CA LYS A 94 -11.01 13.58 16.77
C LYS A 94 -11.75 14.45 17.79
N LYS A 95 -13.08 14.48 17.78
CA LYS A 95 -13.87 15.18 18.82
C LYS A 95 -13.71 14.56 20.20
N ILE A 96 -13.69 13.23 20.31
CA ILE A 96 -13.38 12.57 21.59
C ILE A 96 -11.95 12.93 22.01
N ALA A 97 -10.98 12.88 21.09
CA ALA A 97 -9.59 13.22 21.36
C ALA A 97 -9.37 14.70 21.73
N SER A 98 -10.22 15.63 21.29
CA SER A 98 -10.13 17.05 21.65
C SER A 98 -10.84 17.40 22.97
N GLY A 99 -11.58 16.47 23.56
CA GLY A 99 -12.41 16.69 24.76
C GLY A 99 -13.82 17.22 24.47
N GLU A 100 -14.24 17.23 23.20
CA GLU A 100 -15.58 17.63 22.73
C GLU A 100 -16.53 16.44 22.52
N GLY A 101 -16.15 15.24 22.98
CA GLY A 101 -16.96 14.03 22.89
C GLY A 101 -18.18 14.04 23.83
N TRP A 102 -19.19 13.25 23.49
CA TRP A 102 -20.38 13.00 24.31
C TRP A 102 -20.62 11.50 24.50
N GLU A 103 -21.42 11.14 25.51
CA GLU A 103 -21.56 9.78 26.02
C GLU A 103 -22.03 8.75 24.97
N GLU A 104 -22.93 9.13 24.06
CA GLU A 104 -23.42 8.23 22.99
C GLU A 104 -22.42 8.03 21.84
N LEU A 105 -21.39 8.86 21.75
CA LEU A 105 -20.51 8.91 20.57
C LEU A 105 -19.76 7.59 20.32
N PRO A 106 -19.20 6.90 21.33
CA PRO A 106 -18.55 5.59 21.12
C PRO A 106 -19.51 4.54 20.54
N ALA A 107 -20.77 4.52 20.97
CA ALA A 107 -21.78 3.60 20.44
C ALA A 107 -22.10 3.91 18.97
N ARG A 108 -22.30 5.20 18.63
CA ARG A 108 -22.52 5.63 17.24
C ARG A 108 -21.33 5.34 16.33
N ILE A 109 -20.11 5.50 16.83
CA ILE A 109 -18.89 5.11 16.09
C ILE A 109 -18.92 3.60 15.81
N GLY A 110 -19.27 2.78 16.80
CA GLY A 110 -19.38 1.33 16.64
C GLY A 110 -20.40 0.91 15.58
N GLU A 111 -21.61 1.47 15.64
CA GLU A 111 -22.67 1.22 14.65
C GLU A 111 -22.24 1.62 13.23
N LEU A 112 -21.69 2.82 13.07
CA LEU A 112 -21.24 3.30 11.76
C LEU A 112 -20.06 2.47 11.24
N ALA A 113 -19.13 2.08 12.11
CA ALA A 113 -18.00 1.21 11.75
C ALA A 113 -18.47 -0.16 11.25
N LEU A 114 -19.52 -0.75 11.83
CA LEU A 114 -20.14 -1.98 11.33
C LEU A 114 -20.80 -1.78 9.96
N GLN A 115 -21.54 -0.69 9.78
CA GLN A 115 -22.16 -0.35 8.50
C GLN A 115 -21.13 -0.13 7.38
N ILE A 116 -20.01 0.53 7.71
CA ILE A 116 -18.89 0.69 6.76
C ILE A 116 -18.34 -0.68 6.38
N ARG A 117 -18.09 -1.55 7.38
CA ARG A 117 -17.56 -2.89 7.14
C ARG A 117 -18.45 -3.70 6.22
N GLU A 118 -19.75 -3.70 6.46
CA GLU A 118 -20.71 -4.52 5.71
C GLU A 118 -21.12 -3.89 4.36
N GLY A 119 -21.09 -2.56 4.26
CA GLY A 119 -21.50 -1.81 3.07
C GLY A 119 -20.36 -1.47 2.09
N SER A 120 -19.10 -1.75 2.43
CA SER A 120 -17.95 -1.41 1.59
C SER A 120 -17.64 -2.49 0.55
N LYS A 121 -17.25 -2.03 -0.64
CA LYS A 121 -16.92 -2.91 -1.78
C LYS A 121 -15.60 -3.66 -1.60
N CYS A 122 -14.57 -2.97 -1.12
CA CYS A 122 -13.21 -3.50 -1.09
C CYS A 122 -12.76 -3.85 0.33
N SER A 123 -11.66 -4.59 0.39
CA SER A 123 -11.03 -5.04 1.63
C SER A 123 -10.58 -3.92 2.58
N ILE A 124 -10.19 -2.75 2.08
CA ILE A 124 -9.82 -1.60 2.94
C ILE A 124 -11.05 -1.10 3.69
N GLY A 125 -12.18 -0.88 3.00
CA GLY A 125 -13.41 -0.46 3.65
C GLY A 125 -14.00 -1.53 4.59
N GLN A 126 -13.86 -2.80 4.23
CA GLN A 126 -14.33 -3.92 5.06
C GLN A 126 -13.49 -4.08 6.34
N THR A 127 -12.16 -4.13 6.22
CA THR A 127 -11.29 -4.47 7.36
C THR A 127 -10.69 -3.25 8.08
N GLY A 128 -10.69 -2.08 7.44
CA GLY A 128 -10.14 -0.85 8.01
C GLY A 128 -10.81 -0.43 9.31
N MET A 129 -12.07 -0.84 9.56
CA MET A 129 -12.80 -0.52 10.79
C MET A 129 -12.66 -1.55 11.91
N ASN A 130 -12.15 -2.76 11.63
CA ASN A 130 -12.02 -3.83 12.63
C ASN A 130 -11.19 -3.40 13.86
N PRO A 131 -10.06 -2.68 13.72
CA PRO A 131 -9.29 -2.26 14.89
C PRO A 131 -10.03 -1.25 15.75
N ILE A 132 -10.82 -0.36 15.15
CA ILE A 132 -11.64 0.60 15.89
C ILE A 132 -12.74 -0.14 16.67
N LEU A 133 -13.38 -1.14 16.05
CA LEU A 133 -14.33 -2.01 16.73
C LEU A 133 -13.68 -2.78 17.89
N HIS A 134 -12.45 -3.26 17.72
CA HIS A 134 -11.68 -3.89 18.79
C HIS A 134 -11.36 -2.90 19.92
N ALA A 135 -10.99 -1.66 19.61
CA ALA A 135 -10.75 -0.63 20.62
C ALA A 135 -12.00 -0.39 21.47
N LEU A 136 -13.16 -0.19 20.84
CA LEU A 136 -14.43 0.02 21.53
C LEU A 136 -14.81 -1.18 22.41
N LYS A 137 -14.53 -2.41 21.95
CA LYS A 137 -14.84 -3.64 22.68
C LYS A 137 -13.92 -3.89 23.87
N TYR A 138 -12.61 -3.72 23.71
CA TYR A 138 -11.60 -4.12 24.71
C TYR A 138 -11.11 -2.98 25.60
N PHE A 139 -11.36 -1.72 25.22
CA PHE A 139 -10.99 -0.52 25.95
C PHE A 139 -12.17 0.48 26.13
N PRO A 140 -13.39 0.04 26.50
CA PRO A 140 -14.53 0.94 26.64
C PRO A 140 -14.27 2.03 27.69
N GLN A 141 -13.55 1.69 28.77
CA GLN A 141 -13.22 2.63 29.84
C GLN A 141 -12.35 3.79 29.36
N ALA A 142 -11.44 3.56 28.41
CA ALA A 142 -10.57 4.63 27.88
C ALA A 142 -11.39 5.72 27.17
N PHE A 143 -12.45 5.34 26.46
CA PHE A 143 -13.37 6.30 25.82
C PHE A 143 -14.25 7.02 26.85
N ALA A 144 -14.78 6.28 27.84
CA ALA A 144 -15.57 6.87 28.92
C ALA A 144 -14.77 7.90 29.73
N ASP A 145 -13.53 7.56 30.08
CA ASP A 145 -12.62 8.45 30.83
C ASP A 145 -12.27 9.70 30.02
N ALA A 146 -11.99 9.56 28.72
CA ALA A 146 -11.70 10.71 27.86
C ALA A 146 -12.89 11.69 27.78
N ILE A 147 -14.12 11.17 27.65
CA ILE A 147 -15.35 11.97 27.62
C ILE A 147 -15.59 12.64 28.99
N ALA A 148 -15.41 11.91 30.08
CA ALA A 148 -15.62 12.43 31.43
C ALA A 148 -14.61 13.52 31.80
N GLN A 149 -13.34 13.33 31.44
CA GLN A 149 -12.27 14.28 31.76
C GLN A 149 -12.31 15.55 30.89
N LYS A 150 -12.90 15.48 29.68
CA LYS A 150 -12.95 16.59 28.70
C LYS A 150 -11.57 17.23 28.45
N LYS A 151 -10.53 16.42 28.49
CA LYS A 151 -9.15 16.83 28.23
C LYS A 151 -8.73 16.37 26.86
N LYS A 152 -7.83 17.13 26.24
CA LYS A 152 -7.17 16.71 25.02
C LYS A 152 -6.38 15.42 25.30
N ALA A 153 -6.57 14.42 24.45
CA ALA A 153 -5.84 13.16 24.47
C ALA A 153 -4.34 13.41 24.31
N ARG A 154 -3.52 12.52 24.88
CA ARG A 154 -2.08 12.66 24.80
C ARG A 154 -1.58 12.16 23.46
N GLU A 155 -1.09 13.09 22.65
CA GLU A 155 -0.49 12.79 21.35
C GLU A 155 0.69 11.81 21.50
N GLY A 156 0.60 10.68 20.81
CA GLY A 156 1.63 9.66 20.79
C GLY A 156 2.12 9.35 19.38
N ARG A 157 3.29 8.69 19.30
CA ARG A 157 3.79 8.14 18.04
C ARG A 157 3.45 6.66 17.96
N TYR A 158 2.45 6.35 17.14
CA TYR A 158 1.97 4.99 16.90
C TYR A 158 2.29 4.53 15.48
N ARG A 159 2.20 3.22 15.25
CA ARG A 159 2.40 2.64 13.91
C ARG A 159 1.08 2.11 13.37
N PHE A 160 0.75 2.52 12.15
CA PHE A 160 -0.46 2.11 11.46
C PHE A 160 -0.10 1.33 10.19
N ALA A 161 -0.74 0.19 9.98
CA ALA A 161 -0.64 -0.60 8.76
C ALA A 161 -2.03 -0.74 8.11
N VAL A 162 -2.33 0.21 7.22
CA VAL A 162 -3.58 0.24 6.42
C VAL A 162 -3.35 -0.30 5.00
N THR A 163 -2.09 -0.46 4.59
CA THR A 163 -1.70 -0.91 3.24
C THR A 163 -1.90 -2.41 3.05
N ALA A 164 -2.22 -2.82 1.82
CA ALA A 164 -2.28 -4.24 1.49
C ALA A 164 -0.88 -4.88 1.56
N PRO A 165 -0.72 -6.08 2.16
CA PRO A 165 0.59 -6.74 2.30
C PRO A 165 1.34 -6.98 0.98
N CYS A 166 0.59 -7.11 -0.13
CA CYS A 166 1.15 -7.23 -1.47
C CYS A 166 1.93 -5.97 -1.92
N VAL A 167 1.49 -4.78 -1.49
CA VAL A 167 2.17 -3.50 -1.76
C VAL A 167 3.51 -3.47 -1.03
N SER A 168 3.51 -3.79 0.27
CA SER A 168 4.74 -3.83 1.10
C SER A 168 5.74 -4.87 0.62
N ALA A 169 5.27 -5.99 0.05
CA ALA A 169 6.12 -7.03 -0.50
C ALA A 169 6.69 -6.69 -1.89
N CYS A 170 6.10 -5.73 -2.60
CA CYS A 170 6.56 -5.33 -3.91
C CYS A 170 7.78 -4.40 -3.77
N PRO A 171 8.93 -4.71 -4.39
CA PRO A 171 10.11 -3.83 -4.33
C PRO A 171 9.86 -2.43 -4.92
N SER A 172 8.89 -2.31 -5.83
CA SER A 172 8.50 -1.04 -6.47
C SER A 172 7.27 -0.40 -5.82
N SER A 173 6.77 -0.96 -4.70
CA SER A 173 5.59 -0.46 -3.97
C SER A 173 4.38 -0.15 -4.86
N LEU A 174 4.13 -1.00 -5.85
CA LEU A 174 3.02 -0.83 -6.80
C LEU A 174 1.67 -0.79 -6.08
N ASP A 175 0.75 0.05 -6.56
CA ASP A 175 -0.66 0.04 -6.13
C ASP A 175 -1.40 -1.17 -6.71
N ILE A 176 -1.09 -2.34 -6.14
CA ILE A 176 -1.66 -3.63 -6.53
C ILE A 176 -3.18 -3.67 -6.35
N PRO A 177 -3.75 -3.24 -5.20
CA PRO A 177 -5.20 -3.18 -5.06
C PRO A 177 -5.86 -2.28 -6.10
N GLY A 178 -5.29 -1.09 -6.36
CA GLY A 178 -5.83 -0.13 -7.31
C GLY A 178 -5.93 -0.68 -8.72
N TYR A 179 -4.82 -1.16 -9.29
CA TYR A 179 -4.84 -1.63 -10.68
C TYR A 179 -5.60 -2.95 -10.85
N VAL A 180 -5.71 -3.80 -9.81
CA VAL A 180 -6.53 -5.03 -9.85
C VAL A 180 -8.01 -4.67 -9.88
N GLU A 181 -8.44 -3.69 -9.08
CA GLU A 181 -9.80 -3.17 -9.11
C GLU A 181 -10.13 -2.57 -10.49
N GLU A 182 -9.21 -1.79 -11.07
CA GLU A 182 -9.36 -1.25 -12.43
C GLU A 182 -9.54 -2.34 -13.48
N ILE A 183 -8.83 -3.47 -13.37
CA ILE A 183 -9.05 -4.64 -14.24
C ILE A 183 -10.43 -5.25 -14.00
N SER A 184 -10.87 -5.41 -12.75
CA SER A 184 -12.20 -5.98 -12.47
C SER A 184 -13.34 -5.12 -13.02
N GLU A 185 -13.13 -3.80 -13.11
CA GLU A 185 -14.09 -2.85 -13.66
C GLU A 185 -13.87 -2.58 -15.17
N GLN A 186 -13.06 -3.42 -15.85
CA GLN A 186 -12.75 -3.36 -17.28
C GLN A 186 -12.06 -2.08 -17.75
N ARG A 187 -11.44 -1.33 -16.83
CA ARG A 187 -10.65 -0.13 -17.08
C ARG A 187 -9.18 -0.49 -17.26
N PHE A 188 -8.88 -1.19 -18.36
CA PHE A 188 -7.56 -1.78 -18.59
C PHE A 188 -6.46 -0.77 -18.89
N ALA A 189 -6.80 0.36 -19.54
CA ALA A 189 -5.82 1.40 -19.83
C ALA A 189 -5.42 2.17 -18.57
N GLU A 190 -6.39 2.46 -17.71
CA GLU A 190 -6.21 3.08 -16.40
C GLU A 190 -5.38 2.16 -15.49
N SER A 191 -5.69 0.86 -15.47
CA SER A 191 -4.87 -0.15 -14.79
C SER A 191 -3.40 -0.10 -15.18
N LEU A 192 -3.13 -0.05 -16.49
CA LEU A 192 -1.76 0.03 -16.99
C LEU A 192 -1.10 1.38 -16.65
N ALA A 193 -1.85 2.48 -16.68
CA ALA A 193 -1.38 3.80 -16.26
C ALA A 193 -0.99 3.81 -14.76
N THR A 194 -1.82 3.23 -13.90
CA THR A 194 -1.54 3.04 -12.46
C THR A 194 -0.26 2.24 -12.24
N ILE A 195 -0.05 1.15 -12.99
CA ILE A 195 1.20 0.39 -12.94
C ILE A 195 2.39 1.27 -13.36
N ARG A 196 2.25 2.04 -14.43
CA ARG A 196 3.30 2.92 -14.99
C ARG A 196 3.71 4.08 -14.10
N GLN A 197 2.91 4.44 -13.09
CA GLN A 197 3.32 5.41 -12.08
C GLN A 197 4.60 4.99 -11.36
N SER A 198 4.82 3.68 -11.18
CA SER A 198 6.01 3.16 -10.48
C SER A 198 6.92 2.28 -11.35
N VAL A 199 6.40 1.63 -12.41
CA VAL A 199 7.21 0.81 -13.33
C VAL A 199 6.87 1.03 -14.81
N CYS A 200 7.83 1.47 -15.61
CA CYS A 200 7.62 1.72 -17.04
C CYS A 200 7.53 0.43 -17.90
N MET A 201 8.04 -0.70 -17.40
CA MET A 201 8.11 -1.99 -18.11
C MET A 201 7.15 -3.04 -17.53
N ALA A 202 5.86 -2.74 -17.54
CA ALA A 202 4.80 -3.60 -17.01
C ALA A 202 4.70 -4.96 -17.71
N GLY A 203 4.86 -5.00 -19.03
CA GLY A 203 4.79 -6.20 -19.87
C GLY A 203 5.96 -7.15 -19.64
N THR A 204 7.17 -6.61 -19.44
CA THR A 204 8.33 -7.39 -18.98
C THR A 204 8.09 -7.96 -17.58
N LEU A 205 7.68 -7.12 -16.61
CA LEU A 205 7.43 -7.57 -15.24
C LEU A 205 6.29 -8.61 -15.15
N GLY A 206 5.24 -8.48 -15.97
CA GLY A 206 4.16 -9.45 -16.08
C GLY A 206 4.61 -10.84 -16.57
N ARG A 207 5.82 -10.96 -17.11
CA ARG A 207 6.38 -12.23 -17.57
C ARG A 207 7.43 -12.77 -16.60
N VAL A 208 8.37 -11.93 -16.20
CA VAL A 208 9.61 -12.38 -15.53
C VAL A 208 9.64 -12.21 -14.02
N CYS A 209 8.73 -11.38 -13.45
CA CYS A 209 8.71 -11.10 -12.01
C CYS A 209 8.62 -12.39 -11.17
N ILE A 210 9.34 -12.40 -10.05
CA ILE A 210 9.38 -13.52 -9.08
C ILE A 210 8.22 -13.51 -8.07
N ARG A 211 7.35 -12.51 -8.14
CA ARG A 211 6.03 -12.47 -7.46
C ARG A 211 6.04 -12.47 -5.92
N PRO A 212 6.90 -11.67 -5.24
CA PRO A 212 6.89 -11.59 -3.77
C PRO A 212 5.54 -11.08 -3.23
N CYS A 213 4.85 -10.27 -4.03
CA CYS A 213 3.50 -9.78 -3.73
C CYS A 213 2.43 -10.88 -3.68
N GLU A 214 2.58 -11.96 -4.46
CA GLU A 214 1.65 -13.11 -4.42
C GLU A 214 1.91 -13.96 -3.16
N SER A 215 3.17 -14.13 -2.76
CA SER A 215 3.54 -14.86 -1.55
C SER A 215 2.97 -14.24 -0.26
N ASN A 216 2.80 -12.91 -0.24
CA ASN A 216 2.21 -12.19 0.89
C ASN A 216 0.72 -11.85 0.66
N CYS A 217 0.05 -12.43 -0.33
CA CYS A 217 -1.33 -12.08 -0.65
C CYS A 217 -2.31 -12.60 0.44
N ARG A 218 -3.08 -11.70 1.05
CA ARG A 218 -4.08 -12.07 2.08
C ARG A 218 -5.15 -13.03 1.57
N ARG A 219 -5.47 -13.02 0.27
CA ARG A 219 -6.47 -13.93 -0.32
C ARG A 219 -6.08 -15.41 -0.15
N ALA A 220 -4.79 -15.70 -0.06
CA ALA A 220 -4.27 -17.04 0.22
C ALA A 220 -4.67 -17.59 1.60
N ASN A 221 -5.15 -16.75 2.53
CA ASN A 221 -5.71 -17.21 3.81
C ASN A 221 -7.11 -17.82 3.66
N ILE A 222 -7.77 -17.62 2.51
CA ILE A 222 -9.11 -18.13 2.21
C ILE A 222 -9.00 -19.25 1.17
N ASP A 223 -8.42 -18.94 0.02
CA ASP A 223 -8.23 -19.87 -1.09
C ASP A 223 -6.81 -19.76 -1.68
N GLU A 224 -6.61 -18.93 -2.71
CA GLU A 224 -5.35 -18.79 -3.43
C GLU A 224 -4.94 -17.32 -3.60
N ALA A 225 -3.64 -17.09 -3.79
CA ALA A 225 -3.15 -15.75 -4.06
C ALA A 225 -3.70 -15.24 -5.40
N ILE A 226 -4.03 -13.95 -5.45
CA ILE A 226 -4.38 -13.29 -6.70
C ILE A 226 -3.19 -13.41 -7.66
N SER A 227 -3.46 -13.77 -8.91
CA SER A 227 -2.46 -13.89 -9.99
C SER A 227 -1.93 -12.52 -10.47
N ILE A 228 -1.35 -11.75 -9.55
CA ILE A 228 -0.88 -10.38 -9.72
C ILE A 228 0.06 -10.23 -10.93
N LYS A 229 1.01 -11.16 -11.12
CA LYS A 229 1.93 -11.13 -12.25
C LYS A 229 1.18 -11.23 -13.58
N ASN A 230 0.22 -12.14 -13.67
CA ASN A 230 -0.54 -12.37 -14.90
C ASN A 230 -1.51 -11.22 -15.17
N LEU A 231 -2.04 -10.56 -14.13
CA LEU A 231 -2.85 -9.36 -14.30
C LEU A 231 -2.05 -8.19 -14.89
N LYS A 232 -0.79 -8.00 -14.46
CA LYS A 232 0.13 -7.02 -15.09
C LYS A 232 0.39 -7.36 -16.55
N ARG A 233 0.64 -8.64 -16.83
CA ARG A 233 0.82 -9.13 -18.20
C ARG A 233 -0.41 -8.84 -19.05
N PHE A 234 -1.60 -9.16 -18.54
CA PHE A 234 -2.86 -8.93 -19.23
C PHE A 234 -3.07 -7.45 -19.56
N ALA A 235 -2.85 -6.54 -18.60
CA ALA A 235 -2.98 -5.11 -18.85
C ALA A 235 -2.00 -4.60 -19.94
N ALA A 236 -0.75 -5.07 -19.91
CA ALA A 236 0.23 -4.72 -20.93
C ALA A 236 -0.07 -5.35 -22.30
N ASP A 237 -0.49 -6.61 -22.33
CA ASP A 237 -0.83 -7.32 -23.57
C ASP A 237 -2.10 -6.73 -24.22
N TYR A 238 -3.05 -6.22 -23.41
CA TYR A 238 -4.23 -5.51 -23.89
C TYR A 238 -3.88 -4.21 -24.64
N GLU A 239 -2.89 -3.45 -24.18
CA GLU A 239 -2.42 -2.27 -24.89
C GLU A 239 -1.85 -2.64 -26.28
N ILE A 240 -1.07 -3.72 -26.35
CA ILE A 240 -0.50 -4.24 -27.58
C ILE A 240 -1.61 -4.67 -28.54
N ASP A 241 -2.58 -5.45 -28.06
CA ASP A 241 -3.73 -5.93 -28.87
C ASP A 241 -4.57 -4.77 -29.43
N LYS A 242 -4.78 -3.72 -28.63
CA LYS A 242 -5.55 -2.54 -29.04
C LYS A 242 -4.73 -1.48 -29.77
N ASN A 243 -3.44 -1.75 -30.04
CA ASN A 243 -2.50 -0.81 -30.62
C ASN A 243 -2.57 0.58 -29.96
N ARG A 244 -2.72 0.59 -28.62
CA ARG A 244 -2.79 1.80 -27.82
C ARG A 244 -1.38 2.27 -27.47
N HIS A 245 -1.27 3.56 -27.21
CA HIS A 245 -0.05 4.20 -26.74
C HIS A 245 -0.38 4.93 -25.44
N PRO A 246 0.56 5.00 -24.48
CA PRO A 246 0.38 5.82 -23.31
C PRO A 246 0.17 7.28 -23.72
N GLU A 247 -0.73 7.98 -23.03
CA GLU A 247 -0.80 9.43 -23.12
C GLU A 247 0.43 10.01 -22.44
N ILE A 248 1.42 10.36 -23.24
CA ILE A 248 2.62 11.06 -22.78
C ILE A 248 2.30 12.54 -22.87
N GLU A 249 1.92 13.15 -21.76
CA GLU A 249 1.75 14.61 -21.69
C GLU A 249 3.06 15.27 -22.13
N GLY A 250 2.98 16.16 -23.12
CA GLY A 250 4.14 16.89 -23.62
C GLY A 250 4.70 17.79 -22.54
N VAL A 251 5.69 17.30 -21.80
CA VAL A 251 6.30 18.08 -20.72
C VAL A 251 7.08 19.24 -21.33
N LYS A 252 6.82 20.46 -20.84
CA LYS A 252 7.57 21.64 -21.25
C LYS A 252 9.05 21.39 -21.01
N LYS A 253 9.84 21.87 -21.97
CA LYS A 253 11.28 21.69 -22.01
C LYS A 253 11.96 22.30 -20.77
N ALA A 254 12.23 21.51 -19.74
CA ALA A 254 12.94 21.92 -18.54
C ALA A 254 14.44 21.64 -18.70
N GLY A 255 15.25 22.71 -18.74
CA GLY A 255 16.68 22.68 -19.09
C GLY A 255 17.52 21.56 -18.43
N GLY A 256 18.52 21.07 -19.17
CA GLY A 256 19.55 20.11 -18.71
C GLY A 256 19.66 18.86 -19.59
N LYS A 257 20.86 18.57 -20.10
CA LYS A 257 21.16 17.31 -20.80
C LYS A 257 21.54 16.25 -19.77
N VAL A 258 20.93 15.06 -19.84
CA VAL A 258 21.26 13.94 -18.95
C VAL A 258 21.82 12.80 -19.78
N ALA A 259 22.93 12.20 -19.35
CA ALA A 259 23.45 10.98 -19.96
C ALA A 259 23.15 9.79 -19.04
N VAL A 260 22.62 8.71 -19.61
CA VAL A 260 22.36 7.45 -18.92
C VAL A 260 23.22 6.37 -19.57
N ILE A 261 24.02 5.64 -18.77
CA ILE A 261 24.90 4.60 -19.28
C ILE A 261 24.23 3.23 -19.12
N GLY A 262 23.93 2.57 -20.23
CA GLY A 262 23.27 1.28 -20.34
C GLY A 262 21.76 1.37 -20.58
N ALA A 263 21.26 0.66 -21.60
CA ALA A 263 19.85 0.49 -21.93
C ALA A 263 19.22 -0.73 -21.22
N GLY A 264 19.70 -1.09 -20.02
CA GLY A 264 19.06 -2.11 -19.19
C GLY A 264 17.78 -1.61 -18.50
N PRO A 265 17.09 -2.46 -17.72
CA PRO A 265 15.89 -2.08 -16.97
C PRO A 265 16.03 -0.80 -16.14
N ALA A 266 17.18 -0.64 -15.48
CA ALA A 266 17.48 0.54 -14.66
C ALA A 266 17.62 1.82 -15.51
N GLY A 267 18.39 1.75 -16.61
CA GLY A 267 18.61 2.89 -17.49
C GLY A 267 17.35 3.32 -18.23
N LEU A 268 16.58 2.36 -18.74
CA LEU A 268 15.29 2.61 -19.38
C LEU A 268 14.29 3.26 -18.40
N SER A 269 14.20 2.75 -17.17
CA SER A 269 13.32 3.32 -16.15
C SER A 269 13.75 4.73 -15.73
N CYS A 270 15.05 4.95 -15.52
CA CYS A 270 15.59 6.27 -15.19
C CYS A 270 15.28 7.28 -16.30
N ALA A 271 15.59 6.94 -17.55
CA ALA A 271 15.36 7.82 -18.68
C ALA A 271 13.87 8.11 -18.90
N TYR A 272 13.01 7.11 -18.78
CA TYR A 272 11.56 7.28 -18.89
C TYR A 272 11.02 8.31 -17.89
N TYR A 273 11.32 8.15 -16.60
CA TYR A 273 10.82 9.08 -15.58
C TYR A 273 11.48 10.46 -15.61
N LEU A 274 12.72 10.57 -16.11
CA LEU A 274 13.34 11.87 -16.37
C LEU A 274 12.65 12.60 -17.52
N ALA A 275 12.28 11.88 -18.59
CA ALA A 275 11.54 12.44 -19.72
C ALA A 275 10.14 12.90 -19.30
N MET A 276 9.42 12.09 -18.49
CA MET A 276 8.14 12.47 -17.87
C MET A 276 8.24 13.67 -16.90
N LYS A 277 9.44 14.07 -16.48
CA LYS A 277 9.71 15.27 -15.67
C LYS A 277 10.21 16.46 -16.51
N GLY A 278 10.33 16.29 -17.84
CA GLY A 278 10.69 17.36 -18.78
C GLY A 278 12.17 17.47 -19.10
N HIS A 279 13.00 16.49 -18.73
CA HIS A 279 14.42 16.43 -19.08
C HIS A 279 14.65 15.67 -20.40
N TRP A 280 15.86 15.80 -20.98
CA TRP A 280 16.28 15.04 -22.18
C TRP A 280 17.42 14.09 -21.85
N PRO A 281 17.09 12.87 -21.41
CA PRO A 281 18.09 11.84 -21.25
C PRO A 281 18.47 11.24 -22.61
N THR A 282 19.78 11.07 -22.82
CA THR A 282 20.35 10.22 -23.86
C THR A 282 20.93 8.97 -23.21
N ILE A 283 20.44 7.79 -23.60
CA ILE A 283 20.99 6.50 -23.19
C ILE A 283 22.13 6.12 -24.14
N PHE A 284 23.27 5.72 -23.58
CA PHE A 284 24.41 5.14 -24.31
C PHE A 284 24.48 3.65 -23.99
N GLU A 285 24.38 2.79 -25.00
CA GLU A 285 24.37 1.34 -24.86
C GLU A 285 25.43 0.70 -25.74
N LYS A 286 26.16 -0.26 -25.19
CA LYS A 286 27.23 -1.01 -25.87
C LYS A 286 26.65 -2.00 -26.88
N LEU A 287 25.55 -2.66 -26.54
CA LEU A 287 24.88 -3.64 -27.40
C LEU A 287 24.15 -2.96 -28.56
N SER A 288 23.86 -3.75 -29.61
CA SER A 288 23.05 -3.31 -30.75
C SER A 288 21.54 -3.36 -30.49
N GLU A 289 21.12 -3.79 -29.30
CA GLU A 289 19.72 -3.86 -28.90
C GLU A 289 19.52 -3.39 -27.44
N PRO A 290 18.36 -2.82 -27.12
CA PRO A 290 18.08 -2.36 -25.77
C PRO A 290 17.60 -3.52 -24.88
N GLY A 291 17.59 -3.28 -23.57
CA GLY A 291 17.09 -4.22 -22.56
C GLY A 291 18.17 -4.88 -21.72
N GLY A 292 19.46 -4.75 -22.08
CA GLY A 292 20.59 -5.31 -21.33
C GLY A 292 20.38 -6.79 -20.99
N MET A 293 20.56 -7.18 -19.74
CA MET A 293 20.35 -8.57 -19.28
C MET A 293 18.93 -9.11 -19.52
N ALA A 294 17.90 -8.25 -19.61
CA ALA A 294 16.56 -8.71 -19.97
C ALA A 294 16.51 -9.19 -21.44
N ALA A 295 17.27 -8.54 -22.33
CA ALA A 295 17.37 -8.89 -23.74
C ALA A 295 18.41 -9.98 -24.05
N VAL A 296 19.51 -10.09 -23.30
CA VAL A 296 20.53 -11.11 -23.62
C VAL A 296 20.53 -12.31 -22.69
N GLY A 297 20.00 -12.16 -21.47
CA GLY A 297 20.01 -13.22 -20.45
C GLY A 297 18.74 -14.05 -20.41
N ILE A 298 17.56 -13.44 -20.59
CA ILE A 298 16.28 -14.13 -20.44
C ILE A 298 15.87 -14.75 -21.79
N PRO A 299 15.62 -16.08 -21.87
CA PRO A 299 15.21 -16.71 -23.12
C PRO A 299 13.88 -16.17 -23.68
N ASP A 300 13.75 -16.20 -25.00
CA ASP A 300 12.60 -15.63 -25.73
C ASP A 300 11.24 -16.25 -25.32
N PHE A 301 11.21 -17.56 -25.05
CA PHE A 301 9.99 -18.24 -24.58
C PHE A 301 9.48 -17.72 -23.22
N ARG A 302 10.37 -17.09 -22.42
CA ARG A 302 10.01 -16.49 -21.12
C ARG A 302 9.77 -14.99 -21.24
N LEU A 303 10.57 -14.29 -22.04
CA LEU A 303 10.42 -12.86 -22.33
C LEU A 303 10.59 -12.61 -23.83
N PRO A 304 9.48 -12.56 -24.59
CA PRO A 304 9.54 -12.35 -26.03
C PRO A 304 10.19 -11.00 -26.37
N ARG A 305 11.16 -11.00 -27.29
CA ARG A 305 11.85 -9.78 -27.73
C ARG A 305 10.90 -8.68 -28.26
N PRO A 306 9.80 -8.99 -28.98
CA PRO A 306 8.87 -7.95 -29.44
C PRO A 306 8.23 -7.17 -28.28
N VAL A 307 7.93 -7.83 -27.16
CA VAL A 307 7.35 -7.18 -25.98
C VAL A 307 8.33 -6.19 -25.38
N LEU A 308 9.58 -6.62 -25.19
CA LEU A 308 10.63 -5.76 -24.64
C LEU A 308 10.90 -4.56 -25.56
N ARG A 309 11.02 -4.80 -26.88
CA ARG A 309 11.23 -3.73 -27.87
C ARG A 309 10.09 -2.71 -27.86
N ARG A 310 8.84 -3.17 -27.78
CA ARG A 310 7.68 -2.27 -27.67
C ARG A 310 7.75 -1.37 -26.43
N GLU A 311 8.17 -1.91 -25.29
CA GLU A 311 8.35 -1.10 -24.08
C GLU A 311 9.49 -0.07 -24.23
N VAL A 312 10.55 -0.41 -24.96
CA VAL A 312 11.62 0.56 -25.29
C VAL A 312 11.11 1.63 -26.26
N ASP A 313 10.29 1.26 -27.24
CA ASP A 313 9.70 2.22 -28.17
C ASP A 313 8.84 3.24 -27.43
N ILE A 314 8.09 2.83 -26.41
CA ILE A 314 7.36 3.74 -25.51
C ILE A 314 8.31 4.71 -24.79
N VAL A 315 9.47 4.24 -24.34
CA VAL A 315 10.49 5.11 -23.74
C VAL A 315 11.02 6.13 -24.76
N ARG A 316 11.19 5.74 -26.02
CA ARG A 316 11.60 6.65 -27.10
C ARG A 316 10.51 7.65 -27.46
N GLU A 317 9.25 7.21 -27.51
CA GLU A 317 8.06 8.06 -27.69
C GLU A 317 7.96 9.10 -26.57
N ALA A 318 8.45 8.80 -25.36
CA ALA A 318 8.54 9.75 -24.25
C ALA A 318 9.58 10.87 -24.46
N GLY A 319 10.40 10.81 -25.51
CA GLY A 319 11.43 11.81 -25.83
C GLY A 319 12.84 11.42 -25.42
N VAL A 320 13.09 10.14 -25.13
CA VAL A 320 14.42 9.61 -24.81
C VAL A 320 15.18 9.23 -26.08
N GLU A 321 16.42 9.72 -26.22
CA GLU A 321 17.33 9.29 -27.28
C GLU A 321 18.14 8.07 -26.81
N ILE A 322 18.34 7.08 -27.69
CA ILE A 322 19.17 5.89 -27.39
C ILE A 322 20.24 5.75 -28.48
N ARG A 323 21.51 5.69 -28.08
CA ARG A 323 22.67 5.48 -28.95
C ARG A 323 23.28 4.11 -28.66
N TYR A 324 23.23 3.24 -29.66
CA TYR A 324 23.78 1.88 -29.60
C TYR A 324 25.23 1.84 -30.10
N GLY A 325 25.99 0.84 -29.65
CA GLY A 325 27.39 0.63 -30.04
C GLY A 325 28.39 1.62 -29.44
N VAL A 326 28.04 2.26 -28.31
CA VAL A 326 28.87 3.27 -27.62
C VAL A 326 29.29 2.76 -26.24
#